data_AF-I1CJT3-F1
#
_entry.id   AF-I1CJT3-F1
#
_cell.length_a   1.000
_cell.length_b   1.000
_cell.length_c   1.000
_cell.angle_alpha   90.00
_cell.angle_beta   90.00
_cell.angle_gamma   90.00
#
_symmetry.space_group_name_H-M   'P 1'
#
loop_
_entity.id
_entity.type
_entity.pdbx_description
1 polymer ?
#
loop_
_entity_poly.entity_id
_entity_poly.type
_entity_poly.pdbx_seq_one_letter_code
_entity_poly.pdbx_strand_id
1 'polypeptide(L)'
;MDTNTNDDYDLYVNVIEYYQNMMDVVISSESEDLLINLIHMPKLSLHRALKIQGNALGIHDLSYRQITKMPMIIGKQIHDMNAELYQSVESLVNSHWQAMTHKNGKVSLTELNSLLAQDVIEKIDEYNFLHKIKRDILAVPSGSFWNNHWLFQWFSNRVVFIEEDAIELDFLRQHLSNIKTGLLLEFQVQFMDFYSRMKDDAFDQIMNDDFY
;
A
#
# COMPACT_ATOMS: atom_id res chain seq x y z
N MET A 1 17.12 21.30 -32.98
CA MET A 1 15.85 21.70 -32.34
C MET A 1 15.17 20.41 -31.93
N ASP A 2 14.82 20.32 -30.64
CA ASP A 2 14.02 19.27 -29.97
C ASP A 2 14.68 17.94 -29.54
N THR A 3 15.92 17.96 -29.03
CA THR A 3 16.47 16.84 -28.24
C THR A 3 16.05 16.91 -26.75
N ASN A 4 16.07 18.12 -26.16
CA ASN A 4 15.73 18.33 -24.73
C ASN A 4 14.33 17.86 -24.31
N THR A 5 13.33 17.86 -25.21
CA THR A 5 11.95 17.47 -24.86
C THR A 5 11.75 15.96 -24.77
N ASN A 6 12.59 15.17 -25.45
CA ASN A 6 12.49 13.71 -25.43
C ASN A 6 13.13 13.15 -24.16
N ASP A 7 14.29 13.67 -23.77
CA ASP A 7 15.03 13.21 -22.58
C ASP A 7 14.28 13.53 -21.27
N ASP A 8 13.63 14.71 -21.20
CA ASP A 8 12.79 15.09 -20.04
C ASP A 8 11.54 14.21 -19.93
N TYR A 9 10.97 13.78 -21.05
CA TYR A 9 9.82 12.88 -21.08
C TYR A 9 10.20 11.45 -20.69
N ASP A 10 11.34 10.95 -21.20
CA ASP A 10 11.86 9.63 -20.84
C ASP A 10 12.22 9.57 -19.35
N LEU A 11 12.82 10.64 -18.81
CA LEU A 11 13.05 10.79 -17.37
C LEU A 11 11.74 10.75 -16.57
N TYR A 12 10.72 11.49 -17.02
CA TYR A 12 9.41 11.52 -16.36
C TYR A 12 8.75 10.13 -16.31
N VAL A 13 8.78 9.38 -17.42
CA VAL A 13 8.24 8.02 -17.49
C VAL A 13 9.00 7.08 -16.55
N ASN A 14 10.34 7.12 -16.57
CA ASN A 14 11.17 6.30 -15.68
C ASN A 14 10.90 6.58 -14.20
N VAL A 15 10.65 7.85 -13.85
CA VAL A 15 10.31 8.26 -12.48
C VAL A 15 8.94 7.70 -12.06
N ILE A 16 7.93 7.72 -12.94
CA ILE A 16 6.63 7.12 -12.65
C ILE A 16 6.77 5.62 -12.43
N GLU A 17 7.42 4.92 -13.35
CA GLU A 17 7.60 3.47 -13.27
C GLU A 17 8.36 3.09 -11.98
N TYR A 18 9.39 3.85 -11.62
CA TYR A 18 10.12 3.66 -10.38
C TYR A 18 9.20 3.71 -9.15
N TYR A 19 8.41 4.78 -8.99
CA TYR A 19 7.53 4.91 -7.84
C TYR A 19 6.36 3.91 -7.86
N GLN A 20 5.82 3.58 -9.03
CA GLN A 20 4.78 2.56 -9.18
C GLN A 20 5.28 1.19 -8.73
N ASN A 21 6.47 0.79 -9.18
CA ASN A 21 7.08 -0.49 -8.81
C ASN A 21 7.38 -0.55 -7.31
N MET A 22 7.99 0.50 -6.76
CA MET A 22 8.28 0.58 -5.33
C MET A 22 6.99 0.47 -4.50
N MET A 23 5.95 1.23 -4.87
CA MET A 23 4.68 1.18 -4.15
C MET A 23 4.01 -0.18 -4.25
N ASP A 24 3.94 -0.78 -5.44
CA ASP A 24 3.35 -2.10 -5.62
C ASP A 24 4.05 -3.16 -4.78
N VAL A 25 5.39 -3.18 -4.79
CA VAL A 25 6.17 -4.14 -3.98
C VAL A 25 5.85 -4.01 -2.50
N VAL A 26 5.89 -2.80 -1.94
CA VAL A 26 5.67 -2.61 -0.50
C VAL A 26 4.22 -2.93 -0.11
N ILE A 27 3.25 -2.35 -0.81
CA ILE A 27 1.84 -2.53 -0.44
C ILE A 27 1.41 -3.98 -0.63
N SER A 28 1.89 -4.65 -1.69
CA SER A 28 1.58 -6.05 -1.95
C SER A 28 2.23 -6.98 -0.93
N SER A 29 3.51 -6.80 -0.61
CA SER A 29 4.22 -7.62 0.40
C SER A 29 3.54 -7.53 1.77
N GLU A 30 3.30 -6.31 2.26
CA GLU A 30 2.67 -6.11 3.59
C GLU A 30 1.23 -6.61 3.66
N SER A 31 0.52 -6.55 2.53
CA SER A 31 -0.84 -7.07 2.39
C SER A 31 -0.86 -8.60 2.36
N GLU A 32 0.07 -9.19 1.62
CA GLU A 32 0.22 -10.63 1.52
C GLU A 32 0.57 -11.24 2.87
N ASP A 33 1.51 -10.66 3.61
CA ASP A 33 1.89 -11.12 4.95
C ASP A 33 0.70 -11.15 5.90
N LEU A 34 -0.10 -10.08 5.95
CA LEU A 34 -1.31 -10.05 6.77
C LEU A 34 -2.31 -11.14 6.35
N LEU A 35 -2.59 -11.25 5.05
CA LEU A 35 -3.58 -12.20 4.53
C LEU A 35 -3.14 -13.65 4.74
N ILE A 36 -1.87 -13.97 4.50
CA ILE A 36 -1.25 -15.26 4.77
C ILE A 36 -1.40 -15.59 6.26
N ASN A 37 -1.07 -14.65 7.15
CA ASN A 37 -1.19 -14.85 8.59
C ASN A 37 -2.63 -15.16 9.00
N LEU A 38 -3.61 -14.45 8.44
CA LEU A 38 -5.04 -14.71 8.70
C LEU A 38 -5.51 -16.06 8.15
N ILE A 39 -5.04 -16.47 6.97
CA ILE A 39 -5.41 -17.74 6.31
C ILE A 39 -4.86 -18.94 7.09
N HIS A 40 -3.62 -18.84 7.56
CA HIS A 40 -2.95 -19.95 8.26
C HIS A 40 -3.28 -20.01 9.75
N MET A 41 -3.95 -19.00 10.30
CA MET A 41 -4.35 -18.97 11.70
C MET A 41 -5.39 -20.07 12.00
N PRO A 42 -5.22 -20.86 13.08
CA PRO A 42 -6.20 -21.85 13.49
C PRO A 42 -7.58 -21.23 13.71
N LYS A 43 -8.66 -21.93 13.33
CA LYS A 43 -10.03 -21.37 13.36
C LYS A 43 -10.44 -20.73 14.70
N LEU A 44 -10.10 -21.36 15.83
CA LEU A 44 -10.41 -20.82 17.16
C LEU A 44 -9.63 -19.54 17.44
N SER A 45 -8.33 -19.53 17.11
CA SER A 45 -7.46 -18.36 17.25
C SER A 45 -7.90 -17.23 16.32
N LEU A 46 -8.25 -17.53 15.07
CA LEU A 46 -8.77 -16.58 14.09
C LEU A 46 -10.06 -15.94 14.60
N HIS A 47 -11.01 -16.74 15.06
CA HIS A 47 -12.25 -16.22 15.61
C HIS A 47 -12.00 -15.30 16.83
N ARG A 48 -11.06 -15.68 17.71
CA ARG A 48 -10.66 -14.86 18.86
C ARG A 48 -10.01 -13.55 18.41
N ALA A 49 -9.05 -13.61 17.49
CA ALA A 49 -8.34 -12.45 16.95
C ALA A 49 -9.29 -11.47 16.25
N LEU A 50 -10.21 -11.97 15.41
CA LEU A 50 -11.22 -11.16 14.74
C LEU A 50 -12.18 -10.50 15.74
N LYS A 51 -12.56 -11.21 16.82
CA LYS A 51 -13.38 -10.62 17.88
C LYS A 51 -12.64 -9.50 18.61
N ILE A 52 -11.35 -9.69 18.93
CA ILE A 52 -10.49 -8.65 19.54
C ILE A 52 -10.36 -7.46 18.60
N GLN A 53 -10.11 -7.70 17.31
CA GLN A 53 -10.02 -6.64 16.30
C GLN A 53 -11.34 -5.88 16.16
N GLY A 54 -12.48 -6.56 16.21
CA GLY A 54 -13.80 -5.94 16.24
C GLY A 54 -13.96 -4.98 17.41
N ASN A 55 -13.54 -5.41 18.60
CA ASN A 55 -13.55 -4.56 19.80
C ASN A 55 -12.60 -3.36 19.63
N ALA A 56 -11.41 -3.54 19.04
CA ALA A 56 -10.46 -2.46 18.76
C ALA A 56 -11.01 -1.41 17.76
N LEU A 57 -11.86 -1.84 16.81
CA LEU A 57 -12.62 -0.96 15.93
C LEU A 57 -13.82 -0.28 16.64
N GLY A 58 -14.07 -0.58 17.92
CA GLY A 58 -15.21 -0.10 18.68
C GLY A 58 -16.53 -0.71 18.24
N ILE A 59 -16.53 -1.97 17.78
CA ILE A 59 -17.73 -2.76 17.55
C ILE A 59 -17.86 -3.77 18.69
N HIS A 60 -18.76 -3.48 19.62
CA HIS A 60 -19.10 -4.39 20.71
C HIS A 60 -20.16 -5.39 20.23
N ASP A 61 -20.10 -6.64 20.69
CA ASP A 61 -21.07 -7.71 20.40
C ASP A 61 -21.20 -8.10 18.92
N LEU A 62 -20.07 -8.34 18.26
CA LEU A 62 -20.07 -8.94 16.92
C LEU A 62 -20.82 -10.28 16.88
N SER A 63 -21.78 -10.37 15.96
CA SER A 63 -22.43 -11.65 15.64
C SER A 63 -21.45 -12.62 14.97
N TYR A 64 -21.69 -13.93 15.13
CA TYR A 64 -20.89 -14.97 14.45
C TYR A 64 -20.82 -14.73 12.93
N ARG A 65 -21.91 -14.26 12.32
CA ARG A 65 -21.94 -13.94 10.89
C ARG A 65 -21.02 -12.77 10.54
N GLN A 66 -20.98 -11.72 11.35
CA GLN A 66 -20.06 -10.60 11.12
C GLN A 66 -18.62 -11.08 11.22
N ILE A 67 -18.27 -11.84 12.26
CA ILE A 67 -16.92 -12.40 12.46
C ILE A 67 -16.49 -13.24 11.26
N THR A 68 -17.34 -14.15 10.80
CA THR A 68 -17.03 -15.02 9.65
C THR A 68 -16.93 -14.27 8.32
N LYS A 69 -17.48 -13.05 8.21
CA LYS A 69 -17.35 -12.18 7.04
C LYS A 69 -16.17 -11.22 7.12
N MET A 70 -15.60 -10.97 8.31
CA MET A 70 -14.48 -10.04 8.48
C MET A 70 -13.29 -10.32 7.55
N PRO A 71 -12.80 -11.57 7.37
CA PRO A 71 -11.64 -11.81 6.48
C PRO A 71 -11.88 -11.36 5.04
N MET A 72 -13.09 -11.59 4.53
CA MET A 72 -13.48 -11.13 3.19
C MET A 72 -13.56 -9.60 3.12
N ILE A 73 -14.11 -8.96 4.15
CA ILE A 73 -14.20 -7.49 4.23
C ILE A 73 -12.80 -6.87 4.29
N ILE A 74 -11.92 -7.42 5.12
CA ILE A 74 -10.53 -6.99 5.26
C ILE A 74 -9.82 -7.12 3.91
N GLY A 75 -9.87 -8.31 3.30
CA GLY A 75 -9.23 -8.55 2.00
C GLY A 75 -9.75 -7.62 0.90
N LYS A 76 -11.07 -7.35 0.86
CA LYS A 76 -11.64 -6.36 -0.07
C LYS A 76 -11.06 -4.96 0.19
N GLN A 77 -11.07 -4.51 1.44
CA GLN A 77 -10.61 -3.16 1.77
C GLN A 77 -9.11 -2.98 1.56
N ILE A 78 -8.30 -4.03 1.72
CA ILE A 78 -6.88 -4.05 1.37
C ILE A 78 -6.71 -3.90 -0.15
N HIS A 79 -7.42 -4.71 -0.92
CA HIS A 79 -7.35 -4.64 -2.38
C HIS A 79 -7.76 -3.26 -2.91
N ASP A 80 -8.87 -2.73 -2.41
CA ASP A 80 -9.37 -1.40 -2.79
C ASP A 80 -8.35 -0.29 -2.42
N MET A 81 -7.72 -0.37 -1.25
CA MET A 81 -6.69 0.59 -0.83
C MET A 81 -5.44 0.52 -1.71
N ASN A 82 -4.93 -0.69 -1.97
CA ASN A 82 -3.74 -0.87 -2.79
C ASN A 82 -3.96 -0.36 -4.21
N ALA A 83 -5.13 -0.62 -4.80
CA ALA A 83 -5.49 -0.12 -6.11
C ALA A 83 -5.56 1.41 -6.14
N GLU A 84 -6.16 2.04 -5.12
CA GLU A 84 -6.26 3.50 -5.02
C GLU A 84 -4.87 4.16 -4.87
N LEU A 85 -4.00 3.59 -4.03
CA LEU A 85 -2.63 4.06 -3.85
C LEU A 85 -1.81 3.92 -5.13
N TYR A 86 -1.85 2.76 -5.79
CA TYR A 86 -1.13 2.52 -7.05
C TYR A 86 -1.57 3.50 -8.15
N GLN A 87 -2.89 3.70 -8.31
CA GLN A 87 -3.44 4.62 -9.30
C GLN A 87 -3.09 6.09 -9.01
N SER A 88 -2.81 6.44 -7.75
CA SER A 88 -2.48 7.81 -7.38
C SER A 88 -1.09 8.26 -7.82
N VAL A 89 -0.14 7.34 -8.00
CA VAL A 89 1.29 7.65 -8.23
C VAL A 89 1.50 8.62 -9.39
N GLU A 90 0.96 8.28 -10.57
CA GLU A 90 1.13 9.09 -11.77
C GLU A 90 0.59 10.51 -11.56
N SER A 91 -0.57 10.64 -10.92
CA SER A 91 -1.18 11.94 -10.65
C SER A 91 -0.35 12.79 -9.68
N LEU A 92 0.24 12.17 -8.65
CA LEU A 92 1.09 12.86 -7.67
C LEU A 92 2.41 13.29 -8.30
N VAL A 93 3.06 12.39 -9.06
CA VAL A 93 4.30 12.70 -9.79
C VAL A 93 4.05 13.86 -10.74
N ASN A 94 3.02 13.79 -11.57
CA ASN A 94 2.69 14.85 -12.54
C ASN A 94 2.44 16.20 -11.85
N SER A 95 1.65 16.22 -10.77
CA SER A 95 1.36 17.44 -10.03
C SER A 95 2.63 18.15 -9.56
N HIS A 96 3.54 17.42 -8.90
CA HIS A 96 4.81 17.97 -8.40
C HIS A 96 5.78 18.31 -9.52
N TRP A 97 5.82 17.48 -10.57
CA TRP A 97 6.66 17.70 -11.74
C TRP A 97 6.35 19.04 -12.41
N GLN A 98 5.07 19.31 -12.66
CA GLN A 98 4.61 20.58 -13.23
C GLN A 98 4.91 21.75 -12.29
N ALA A 99 4.63 21.60 -10.99
CA ALA A 99 4.88 22.64 -10.00
C ALA A 99 6.36 23.04 -9.92
N MET A 100 7.28 22.08 -9.94
CA MET A 100 8.73 22.34 -9.91
C MET A 100 9.24 22.95 -11.21
N THR A 101 8.78 22.44 -12.35
CA THR A 101 9.13 22.97 -13.67
C THR A 101 8.70 24.44 -13.79
N HIS A 102 7.50 24.78 -13.32
CA HIS A 102 7.01 26.16 -13.31
C HIS A 102 7.79 27.09 -12.35
N LYS A 103 8.20 26.59 -11.18
CA LYS A 103 8.86 27.40 -10.14
C LYS A 103 10.35 27.63 -10.41
N ASN A 104 11.06 26.58 -10.83
CA ASN A 104 12.52 26.55 -10.86
C ASN A 104 13.10 26.31 -12.27
N GLY A 105 12.24 26.04 -13.26
CA GLY A 105 12.68 25.66 -14.61
C GLY A 105 13.35 24.29 -14.70
N LYS A 106 13.40 23.52 -13.60
CA LYS A 106 13.96 22.17 -13.52
C LYS A 106 13.33 21.38 -12.38
N VAL A 107 13.30 20.05 -12.52
CA VAL A 107 12.82 19.13 -11.49
C VAL A 107 13.97 18.68 -10.60
N SER A 108 13.75 18.73 -9.28
CA SER A 108 14.67 18.17 -8.29
C SER A 108 14.13 16.82 -7.84
N LEU A 109 14.80 15.72 -8.21
CA LEU A 109 14.37 14.37 -7.84
C LEU A 109 14.31 14.17 -6.32
N THR A 110 15.22 14.80 -5.57
CA THR A 110 15.21 14.73 -4.10
C THR A 110 14.01 15.46 -3.49
N GLU A 111 13.66 16.62 -4.04
CA GLU A 111 12.47 17.37 -3.60
C GLU A 111 11.21 16.57 -3.95
N LEU A 112 11.15 16.01 -5.17
CA LEU A 112 10.04 15.20 -5.65
C LEU A 112 9.82 13.97 -4.76
N ASN A 113 10.90 13.27 -4.41
CA ASN A 113 10.86 12.13 -3.50
C ASN A 113 10.31 12.49 -2.12
N SER A 114 10.74 13.63 -1.56
CA SER A 114 10.25 14.08 -0.26
C SER A 114 8.76 14.45 -0.26
N LEU A 115 8.29 15.08 -1.33
CA LEU A 115 6.87 15.45 -1.48
C LEU A 115 6.01 14.21 -1.74
N LEU A 116 6.46 13.29 -2.58
CA LEU A 116 5.76 12.03 -2.82
C LEU A 116 5.67 11.17 -1.57
N ALA A 117 6.75 11.07 -0.79
CA ALA A 117 6.73 10.35 0.47
C ALA A 117 5.68 10.93 1.43
N GLN A 118 5.55 12.25 1.51
CA GLN A 118 4.51 12.89 2.31
C GLN A 118 3.10 12.60 1.76
N ASP A 119 2.86 12.87 0.48
CA ASP A 119 1.54 12.74 -0.14
C ASP A 119 1.01 11.30 -0.12
N VAL A 120 1.89 10.30 -0.28
CA VAL A 120 1.49 8.90 -0.20
C VAL A 120 1.04 8.53 1.21
N ILE A 121 1.69 9.04 2.25
CA ILE A 121 1.26 8.82 3.64
C ILE A 121 -0.07 9.51 3.90
N GLU A 122 -0.25 10.74 3.40
CA GLU A 122 -1.53 11.46 3.47
C GLU A 122 -2.64 10.68 2.76
N LYS A 123 -2.37 10.11 1.57
CA LYS A 123 -3.33 9.26 0.84
C LYS A 123 -3.74 8.02 1.62
N ILE A 124 -2.81 7.36 2.33
CA ILE A 124 -3.14 6.23 3.21
C ILE A 124 -4.09 6.66 4.32
N ASP A 125 -3.86 7.84 4.91
CA ASP A 125 -4.72 8.38 5.97
C ASP A 125 -6.11 8.79 5.44
N GLU A 126 -6.16 9.45 4.28
CA GLU A 126 -7.39 9.85 3.58
C GLU A 126 -8.29 8.65 3.23
N TYR A 127 -7.69 7.51 2.86
CA TYR A 127 -8.43 6.29 2.54
C TYR A 127 -9.30 5.82 3.72
N ASN A 128 -8.87 6.10 4.95
CA ASN A 128 -9.60 5.82 6.19
C ASN A 128 -9.98 4.33 6.33
N PHE A 129 -8.98 3.47 6.14
CA PHE A 129 -9.10 2.00 6.04
C PHE A 129 -9.93 1.37 7.18
N LEU A 130 -9.59 1.71 8.44
CA LEU A 130 -10.26 1.14 9.62
C LEU A 130 -11.75 1.51 9.65
N HIS A 131 -12.08 2.73 9.27
CA HIS A 131 -13.47 3.18 9.22
C HIS A 131 -14.26 2.47 8.11
N LYS A 132 -13.67 2.28 6.92
CA LYS A 132 -14.30 1.52 5.83
C LYS A 132 -14.55 0.07 6.24
N ILE A 133 -13.58 -0.60 6.88
CA ILE A 133 -13.76 -1.96 7.43
C ILE A 133 -14.89 -1.97 8.47
N LYS A 134 -14.87 -1.05 9.44
CA LYS A 134 -15.92 -0.95 10.47
C LYS A 134 -17.30 -0.80 9.85
N ARG A 135 -17.44 0.14 8.91
CA ARG A 135 -18.68 0.39 8.18
C ARG A 135 -19.18 -0.88 7.48
N ASP A 136 -18.31 -1.58 6.78
CA ASP A 136 -18.66 -2.77 6.01
C ASP A 136 -19.04 -3.96 6.92
N ILE A 137 -18.41 -4.09 8.09
CA ILE A 137 -18.78 -5.10 9.12
C ILE A 137 -20.18 -4.80 9.67
N LEU A 138 -20.46 -3.54 9.98
CA LEU A 138 -21.78 -3.11 10.49
C LEU A 138 -22.87 -3.22 9.42
N ALA A 139 -22.51 -3.09 8.14
CA ALA A 139 -23.43 -3.23 7.02
C ALA A 139 -23.79 -4.69 6.70
N VAL A 140 -23.13 -5.69 7.31
CA VAL A 140 -23.48 -7.11 7.10
C VAL A 140 -24.92 -7.35 7.57
N PRO A 141 -25.87 -7.61 6.65
CA PRO A 141 -27.26 -7.77 7.03
C PRO A 141 -27.47 -9.07 7.79
N SER A 142 -28.45 -9.09 8.71
CA SER A 142 -28.90 -10.29 9.41
C SER A 142 -29.49 -11.35 8.45
N GLY A 143 -29.91 -10.95 7.24
CA GLY A 143 -30.45 -11.80 6.16
C GLY A 143 -29.44 -12.06 5.03
N SER A 144 -29.47 -13.25 4.42
CA SER A 144 -28.53 -13.75 3.41
C SER A 144 -28.36 -12.80 2.22
N PHE A 145 -27.12 -12.56 1.77
CA PHE A 145 -26.67 -12.56 0.36
C PHE A 145 -25.20 -12.10 0.31
N TRP A 146 -24.42 -12.69 -0.62
CA TRP A 146 -23.25 -12.18 -1.36
C TRP A 146 -22.31 -13.35 -1.73
N ASN A 147 -22.16 -13.53 -3.05
CA ASN A 147 -21.26 -14.46 -3.72
C ASN A 147 -19.92 -13.73 -3.96
N ASN A 148 -18.86 -14.12 -3.25
CA ASN A 148 -17.48 -13.89 -3.69
C ASN A 148 -16.69 -15.16 -3.42
N HIS A 149 -16.67 -16.04 -4.41
CA HIS A 149 -16.31 -17.45 -4.29
C HIS A 149 -14.82 -17.71 -3.98
N TRP A 150 -13.94 -16.75 -4.29
CA TRP A 150 -12.49 -16.96 -4.24
C TRP A 150 -11.91 -16.89 -2.83
N LEU A 151 -12.38 -15.99 -1.95
CA LEU A 151 -11.89 -15.88 -0.56
C LEU A 151 -12.52 -16.92 0.39
N PHE A 152 -13.77 -17.34 0.18
CA PHE A 152 -14.41 -18.34 1.06
C PHE A 152 -13.76 -19.73 0.99
N GLN A 153 -13.11 -20.06 -0.13
CA GLN A 153 -12.38 -21.32 -0.27
C GLN A 153 -11.08 -21.34 0.54
N TRP A 154 -10.39 -20.19 0.68
CA TRP A 154 -9.10 -20.11 1.37
C TRP A 154 -9.17 -20.29 2.88
N PHE A 155 -10.21 -19.78 3.55
CA PHE A 155 -10.35 -19.89 5.01
C PHE A 155 -10.93 -21.24 5.49
N SER A 156 -11.14 -22.18 4.56
CA SER A 156 -11.77 -23.47 4.82
C SER A 156 -10.75 -24.62 4.70
N ASN A 157 -9.89 -24.80 5.71
CA ASN A 157 -9.45 -26.09 6.27
C ASN A 157 -8.03 -26.00 6.85
N ARG A 158 -7.91 -25.80 8.17
CA ARG A 158 -6.91 -26.46 9.02
C ARG A 158 -7.24 -26.23 10.49
N VAL A 159 -7.13 -27.28 11.29
CA VAL A 159 -7.20 -27.24 12.75
C VAL A 159 -5.84 -27.70 13.24
N VAL A 160 -5.09 -26.78 13.84
CA VAL A 160 -3.85 -27.08 14.58
C VAL A 160 -3.96 -26.32 15.89
N PHE A 161 -3.78 -27.02 17.00
CA PHE A 161 -3.80 -26.46 18.35
C PHE A 161 -2.43 -25.89 18.68
N ILE A 162 -2.34 -24.61 19.07
CA ILE A 162 -1.14 -24.01 19.68
C ILE A 162 -1.57 -23.08 20.83
N GLU A 163 -0.79 -23.12 21.90
CA GLU A 163 -0.95 -22.45 23.19
C GLU A 163 -0.96 -20.92 23.14
N GLU A 164 -1.61 -20.38 24.17
CA GLU A 164 -1.88 -18.99 24.45
C GLU A 164 -0.62 -18.24 24.87
N ASP A 165 -0.25 -17.19 24.14
CA ASP A 165 0.39 -16.03 24.75
C ASP A 165 0.10 -14.72 24.00
N ALA A 166 -0.24 -13.72 24.81
CA ALA A 166 -0.19 -12.26 24.61
C ALA A 166 -0.65 -11.67 23.27
N ILE A 167 -1.95 -11.35 23.12
CA ILE A 167 -2.40 -10.57 21.96
C ILE A 167 -3.55 -9.59 22.32
N GLU A 168 -3.21 -8.34 22.64
CA GLU A 168 -4.00 -7.17 22.22
C GLU A 168 -3.66 -6.89 20.74
N LEU A 169 -4.16 -7.70 19.79
CA LEU A 169 -3.90 -7.41 18.37
C LEU A 169 -4.95 -6.42 17.88
N ASP A 170 -4.51 -5.17 17.70
CA ASP A 170 -5.05 -4.32 16.64
C ASP A 170 -4.20 -4.51 15.38
N PHE A 171 -4.30 -5.70 14.77
CA PHE A 171 -3.49 -6.09 13.62
C PHE A 171 -3.78 -5.23 12.38
N LEU A 172 -4.98 -4.66 12.27
CA LEU A 172 -5.30 -3.75 11.18
C LEU A 172 -4.56 -2.42 11.32
N ARG A 173 -4.43 -1.87 12.52
CA ARG A 173 -3.55 -0.72 12.77
C ARG A 173 -2.09 -1.06 12.54
N GLN A 174 -1.65 -2.23 13.00
CA GLN A 174 -0.27 -2.67 12.78
C GLN A 174 0.05 -2.76 11.29
N HIS A 175 -0.85 -3.33 10.48
CA HIS A 175 -0.68 -3.42 9.04
C HIS A 175 -0.56 -2.03 8.38
N LEU A 176 -1.42 -1.06 8.74
CA LEU A 176 -1.27 0.32 8.25
C LEU A 176 0.08 0.92 8.67
N SER A 177 0.51 0.69 9.92
CA SER A 177 1.79 1.16 10.41
C SER A 177 2.95 0.55 9.63
N ASN A 178 2.88 -0.74 9.30
CA ASN A 178 3.90 -1.42 8.52
C ASN A 178 3.98 -0.87 7.10
N ILE A 179 2.85 -0.72 6.39
CA ILE A 179 2.82 -0.12 5.05
C ILE A 179 3.48 1.26 5.06
N LYS A 180 3.09 2.13 5.99
CA LYS A 180 3.66 3.47 6.10
C LYS A 180 5.17 3.43 6.35
N THR A 181 5.61 2.56 7.26
CA THR A 181 7.03 2.43 7.61
C THR A 181 7.82 1.88 6.44
N GLY A 182 7.33 0.82 5.78
CA GLY A 182 7.95 0.22 4.60
C GLY A 182 8.08 1.22 3.48
N LEU A 183 7.03 1.98 3.16
CA LEU A 183 7.08 3.01 2.13
C LEU A 183 8.09 4.09 2.46
N LEU A 184 8.09 4.63 3.69
CA LEU A 184 9.05 5.65 4.10
C LEU A 184 10.51 5.15 4.02
N LEU A 185 10.75 3.89 4.34
CA LEU A 185 12.06 3.27 4.20
C LEU A 185 12.47 3.14 2.74
N GLU A 186 11.57 2.68 1.86
CA GLU A 186 11.90 2.53 0.44
C GLU A 186 12.09 3.87 -0.26
N PHE A 187 11.28 4.88 0.07
CA PHE A 187 11.50 6.27 -0.34
C PHE A 187 12.87 6.80 0.10
N GLN A 188 13.49 6.26 1.15
CA GLN A 188 14.84 6.64 1.58
C GLN A 188 15.93 5.79 0.91
N VAL A 189 15.75 4.47 0.86
CA VAL A 189 16.78 3.52 0.44
C VAL A 189 16.84 3.37 -1.07
N GLN A 190 15.73 2.99 -1.71
CA GLN A 190 15.71 2.77 -3.15
C GLN A 190 15.89 4.07 -3.93
N PHE A 191 15.51 5.21 -3.35
CA PHE A 191 15.68 6.50 -4.00
C PHE A 191 17.16 6.82 -4.22
N MET A 192 18.02 6.50 -3.25
CA MET A 192 19.46 6.75 -3.36
C MET A 192 20.09 5.93 -4.49
N ASP A 193 19.65 4.69 -4.67
CA ASP A 193 20.10 3.82 -5.75
C ASP A 193 19.61 4.31 -7.11
N PHE A 194 18.33 4.68 -7.21
CA PHE A 194 17.75 5.25 -8.42
C PHE A 194 18.43 6.56 -8.81
N TYR A 195 18.58 7.48 -7.85
CA TYR A 195 19.23 8.77 -8.06
C TYR A 195 20.69 8.63 -8.52
N SER A 196 21.42 7.66 -7.96
CA SER A 196 22.81 7.39 -8.37
C SER A 196 22.89 6.89 -9.81
N ARG A 197 22.03 5.95 -10.22
CA ARG A 197 21.97 5.46 -11.60
C ARG A 197 21.64 6.58 -12.60
N MET A 198 20.62 7.38 -12.29
CA MET A 198 20.23 8.51 -13.14
C MET A 198 21.35 9.55 -13.30
N LYS A 199 22.13 9.76 -12.23
CA LYS A 199 23.29 10.65 -12.28
C LYS A 199 24.39 10.06 -13.16
N ASP A 200 24.70 8.77 -13.00
CA ASP A 200 25.73 8.09 -13.78
C ASP A 200 25.37 8.07 -15.28
N ASP A 201 24.11 7.79 -15.63
CA ASP A 201 23.62 7.83 -17.02
C ASP A 201 23.74 9.24 -17.64
N ALA A 202 23.46 10.29 -16.87
CA ALA A 202 23.64 11.67 -17.31
C ALA A 202 25.13 12.04 -17.49
N PHE A 203 26.02 11.50 -16.66
CA PHE A 203 27.47 11.69 -16.81
C PHE A 203 28.03 10.97 -18.04
N ASP A 204 27.55 9.76 -18.33
CA ASP A 204 27.98 8.97 -19.49
C ASP A 204 27.49 9.59 -20.82
N GLN A 205 26.32 10.24 -20.83
CA GLN A 205 25.86 11.01 -21.99
C GLN A 205 26.73 12.24 -22.27
N ILE A 206 27.09 13.01 -21.23
CA ILE A 206 27.97 14.18 -21.38
C ILE A 206 29.36 13.78 -21.88
N MET A 207 29.93 12.69 -21.34
CA MET A 207 31.23 12.18 -21.79
C MET A 207 31.21 11.73 -23.25
N ASN A 208 30.12 11.17 -23.75
CA ASN A 208 30.02 10.72 -25.15
C ASN A 208 29.79 11.88 -26.14
N ASP A 209 29.15 12.96 -25.71
CA ASP A 209 28.96 14.17 -26.53
C ASP A 209 30.25 15.02 -26.66
N ASP A 210 31.16 14.96 -25.69
CA ASP A 210 32.46 15.65 -25.74
C ASP A 210 33.51 14.98 -26.67
N PHE A 211 33.19 13.81 -27.25
CA PHE A 211 34.08 13.07 -28.17
C PHE A 211 33.68 13.14 -29.66
N TYR A 212 32.73 14.00 -30.04
CA TYR A 212 32.34 14.24 -31.45
C TYR A 212 32.50 15.70 -31.90
#